data_AF-A0A948XH41-F1
#
_entry.id   AF-A0A948XH41-F1
#
_cell.length_a   1.000
_cell.length_b   1.000
_cell.length_c   1.000
_cell.angle_alpha   90.00
_cell.angle_beta   90.00
_cell.angle_gamma   90.00
#
_symmetry.space_group_name_H-M   'P 1'
#
loop_
_entity.id
_entity.type
_entity.pdbx_description
1 polymer ?
#
loop_
_entity_poly.entity_id
_entity_poly.type
_entity_poly.pdbx_seq_one_letter_code
_entity_poly.pdbx_strand_id
1 'polypeptide(L)'
;MATNEDKNFGPIGIGSRNDDVFTVCYRDIGAVISPSPVTKYPVSRANTIAHQKVMEEAMKYYPMLPVRFGTIGEGTGLIKEKVLKTRYDELKDLLGYVEDKIELGLKALWVNM
;
A
#
# COMPACT_ATOMS: atom_id res chain seq x y z
N MET A 1 -7.48 12.43 9.07
CA MET A 1 -6.84 12.46 10.42
C MET A 1 -5.63 11.54 10.37
N ALA A 2 -4.42 12.07 10.54
CA ALA A 2 -3.22 11.24 10.64
C ALA A 2 -3.10 10.69 12.06
N THR A 3 -2.91 9.37 12.20
CA THR A 3 -2.79 8.69 13.49
C THR A 3 -1.45 7.98 13.57
N ASN A 4 -0.84 8.02 14.76
CA ASN A 4 0.41 7.29 15.04
C ASN A 4 0.13 5.84 15.49
N GLU A 5 -1.13 5.40 15.46
CA GLU A 5 -1.54 4.08 15.92
C GLU A 5 -1.56 3.08 14.77
N ASP A 6 -1.09 1.87 15.05
CA ASP A 6 -1.14 0.77 14.09
C ASP A 6 -2.61 0.33 13.89
N LYS A 7 -3.08 0.29 12.64
CA LYS A 7 -4.40 -0.20 12.26
C LYS A 7 -4.27 -1.59 11.66
N ASN A 8 -5.13 -2.51 12.11
CA ASN A 8 -5.31 -3.82 11.49
C ASN A 8 -6.49 -3.77 10.50
N PHE A 9 -6.28 -4.29 9.28
CA PHE A 9 -7.27 -4.38 8.19
C PHE A 9 -7.81 -5.80 8.00
N GLY A 10 -7.35 -6.74 8.82
CA GLY A 10 -7.75 -8.15 8.83
C GLY A 10 -6.96 -9.01 7.85
N PRO A 11 -7.39 -10.28 7.68
CA PRO A 11 -6.65 -11.32 6.98
C PRO A 11 -6.83 -11.24 5.46
N ILE A 12 -6.51 -10.08 4.88
CA ILE A 12 -6.66 -9.77 3.45
C ILE A 12 -5.31 -9.77 2.70
N GLY A 13 -4.27 -10.37 3.29
CA GLY A 13 -2.93 -10.46 2.72
C GLY A 13 -2.82 -11.26 1.42
N ILE A 14 -1.70 -11.07 0.72
CA ILE A 14 -1.45 -11.64 -0.62
C ILE A 14 -0.93 -13.07 -0.52
N GLY A 15 -1.29 -13.92 -1.50
CA GLY A 15 -0.78 -15.29 -1.60
C GLY A 15 -1.69 -16.37 -1.03
N SER A 16 -2.97 -16.06 -0.77
CA SER A 16 -3.96 -17.00 -0.22
C SER A 16 -3.57 -17.61 1.13
N ARG A 17 -2.77 -16.86 1.90
CA ARG A 17 -2.27 -17.27 3.23
C ARG A 17 -3.10 -16.69 4.38
N ASN A 18 -4.06 -15.81 4.09
CA ASN A 18 -4.88 -15.10 5.08
C ASN A 18 -4.02 -14.38 6.14
N ASP A 19 -2.86 -13.86 5.74
CA ASP A 19 -2.04 -13.06 6.64
C ASP A 19 -2.75 -11.73 6.94
N ASP A 20 -2.65 -11.29 8.19
CA ASP A 20 -3.16 -10.00 8.59
C ASP A 20 -2.39 -8.87 7.91
N VAL A 21 -3.16 -7.91 7.40
CA VAL A 21 -2.64 -6.65 6.89
C VAL A 21 -2.76 -5.60 7.98
N PHE A 22 -1.67 -4.90 8.28
CA PHE A 22 -1.64 -3.86 9.30
C PHE A 22 -0.69 -2.73 8.93
N THR A 23 -0.82 -1.58 9.60
CA THR A 23 0.14 -0.49 9.44
C THR A 23 1.33 -0.63 10.37
N VAL A 24 2.50 -0.17 9.90
CA VAL A 24 3.63 0.17 10.76
C VAL A 24 3.86 1.66 10.66
N CYS A 25 3.67 2.38 11.76
CA CYS A 25 3.71 3.84 11.77
C CYS A 25 5.11 4.43 12.10
N TYR A 26 5.41 5.57 11.50
CA TYR A 26 6.50 6.47 11.85
C TYR A 26 5.97 7.90 11.86
N ARG A 27 5.87 8.49 13.06
CA ARG A 27 5.11 9.72 13.25
C ARG A 27 3.72 9.53 12.62
N ASP A 28 3.27 10.47 11.82
CA ASP A 28 1.94 10.61 11.25
C ASP A 28 1.81 10.01 9.83
N ILE A 29 2.79 9.18 9.41
CA ILE A 29 2.71 8.36 8.20
C ILE A 29 2.91 6.88 8.55
N GLY A 30 2.37 5.98 7.73
CA GLY A 30 2.48 4.54 7.96
C GLY A 30 2.59 3.74 6.67
N ALA A 31 3.24 2.58 6.75
CA ALA A 31 3.29 1.60 5.68
C ALA A 31 2.25 0.51 5.96
N VAL A 32 1.38 0.22 4.99
CA VAL A 32 0.45 -0.93 5.03
C VAL A 32 1.21 -2.17 4.58
N ILE A 33 1.32 -3.18 5.44
CA ILE A 33 2.13 -4.37 5.21
C ILE A 33 1.40 -5.66 5.64
N SER A 34 1.86 -6.80 5.14
CA SER A 34 1.53 -8.13 5.69
C SER A 34 2.79 -8.98 5.82
N PRO A 35 2.87 -9.89 6.81
CA PRO A 35 3.95 -10.85 6.92
C PRO A 35 4.04 -11.74 5.67
N SER A 36 5.23 -11.82 5.08
CA SER A 36 5.46 -12.53 3.83
C SER A 36 6.83 -13.21 3.87
N PRO A 37 6.94 -14.47 3.40
CA PRO A 37 8.21 -15.02 2.97
C PRO A 37 8.91 -14.08 1.98
N VAL A 38 10.24 -14.01 2.04
CA VAL A 38 11.05 -13.29 1.04
C VAL A 38 11.13 -14.15 -0.21
N THR A 39 10.06 -14.14 -1.01
CA THR A 39 9.93 -14.95 -2.23
C THR A 39 9.34 -14.11 -3.36
N LYS A 40 9.53 -14.55 -4.61
CA LYS A 40 8.92 -13.88 -5.75
C LYS A 40 7.47 -14.31 -5.88
N TYR A 41 6.54 -13.40 -5.59
CA TYR A 41 5.12 -13.62 -5.86
C TYR A 41 4.86 -13.52 -7.37
N PRO A 42 4.16 -14.50 -7.97
CA PRO A 42 3.79 -14.39 -9.38
C PRO A 42 2.80 -13.24 -9.56
N VAL A 43 2.92 -12.53 -10.68
CA VAL A 43 1.96 -11.50 -11.12
C VAL A 43 0.71 -12.19 -11.68
N SER A 44 0.03 -12.94 -10.81
CA SER A 44 -1.21 -13.63 -11.13
C SER A 44 -2.40 -12.70 -10.96
N ARG A 45 -3.50 -13.00 -11.65
CA ARG A 45 -4.78 -12.29 -11.47
C ARG A 45 -5.23 -12.31 -9.99
N ALA A 46 -5.09 -13.44 -9.32
CA ALA A 46 -5.47 -13.58 -7.91
C ALA A 46 -4.65 -12.64 -7.00
N ASN A 47 -3.33 -12.60 -7.18
CA ASN A 47 -2.47 -11.77 -6.33
C ASN A 47 -2.63 -10.27 -6.61
N THR A 48 -2.80 -9.88 -7.88
CA THR A 48 -3.00 -8.47 -8.27
C THR A 48 -4.34 -7.94 -7.78
N ILE A 49 -5.40 -8.75 -7.85
CA ILE A 49 -6.70 -8.41 -7.25
C ILE A 49 -6.60 -8.32 -5.73
N ALA A 50 -5.89 -9.23 -5.05
CA ALA A 50 -5.69 -9.15 -3.61
C ALA A 50 -4.95 -7.87 -3.20
N HIS A 51 -3.89 -7.52 -3.92
CA HIS A 51 -3.18 -6.25 -3.73
C HIS A 51 -4.09 -5.04 -3.91
N GLN A 52 -4.94 -5.03 -4.95
CA GLN A 52 -5.93 -3.98 -5.15
C GLN A 52 -6.92 -3.87 -3.98
N LYS A 53 -7.45 -4.99 -3.48
CA LYS A 53 -8.39 -5.00 -2.34
C LYS A 53 -7.77 -4.40 -1.08
N VAL A 54 -6.50 -4.70 -0.82
CA VAL A 54 -5.77 -4.09 0.32
C VAL A 54 -5.70 -2.57 0.16
N MET A 55 -5.38 -2.10 -1.05
CA MET A 55 -5.36 -0.65 -1.31
C MET A 55 -6.75 -0.03 -1.12
N GLU A 56 -7.79 -0.61 -1.72
CA GLU A 56 -9.18 -0.13 -1.57
C GLU A 56 -9.63 -0.09 -0.11
N GLU A 57 -9.26 -1.08 0.71
CA GLU A 57 -9.58 -1.07 2.14
C GLU A 57 -8.83 0.04 2.89
N ALA A 58 -7.56 0.29 2.57
CA ALA A 58 -6.78 1.37 3.17
C ALA A 58 -7.32 2.77 2.79
N MET A 59 -7.72 2.96 1.53
CA MET A 59 -8.26 4.24 1.01
C MET A 59 -9.52 4.71 1.75
N LYS A 60 -10.29 3.80 2.36
CA LYS A 60 -11.48 4.15 3.14
C LYS A 60 -11.16 5.02 4.36
N TYR A 61 -9.91 5.00 4.83
CA TYR A 61 -9.51 5.64 6.08
C TYR A 61 -8.43 6.71 5.88
N TYR A 62 -7.58 6.56 4.86
CA TYR A 62 -6.38 7.40 4.70
C TYR A 62 -6.10 7.75 3.23
N PRO A 63 -5.51 8.94 2.95
CA PRO A 63 -4.81 9.15 1.68
C PRO A 63 -3.64 8.15 1.58
N MET A 64 -3.35 7.66 0.37
CA MET A 64 -2.35 6.61 0.19
C MET A 64 -1.51 6.77 -1.06
N LEU A 65 -0.27 6.27 -0.98
CA LEU A 65 0.65 6.16 -2.10
C LEU A 65 0.82 4.68 -2.46
N PRO A 66 0.46 4.25 -3.68
CA PRO A 66 0.60 2.85 -4.06
C PRO A 66 2.06 2.48 -4.24
N VAL A 67 2.46 1.36 -3.66
CA VAL A 67 3.76 0.72 -3.92
C VAL A 67 3.64 -0.27 -5.08
N ARG A 68 4.77 -0.53 -5.76
CA ARG A 68 4.80 -1.54 -6.82
C ARG A 68 4.41 -2.91 -6.26
N PHE A 69 3.58 -3.65 -6.99
CA PHE A 69 3.27 -5.03 -6.65
C PHE A 69 4.55 -5.87 -6.53
N GLY A 70 4.62 -6.72 -5.49
CA GLY A 70 5.77 -7.59 -5.23
C GLY A 70 6.94 -6.90 -4.53
N THR A 71 6.78 -5.68 -4.02
CA THR A 71 7.74 -5.06 -3.11
C THR A 71 7.70 -5.77 -1.76
N ILE A 72 8.82 -6.39 -1.39
CA ILE A 72 9.00 -7.08 -0.10
C ILE A 72 10.11 -6.38 0.66
N GLY A 73 9.81 -5.96 1.89
CA GLY A 73 10.78 -5.38 2.82
C GLY A 73 11.31 -6.43 3.80
N GLU A 74 12.58 -6.29 4.17
CA GLU A 74 13.22 -7.15 5.18
C GLU A 74 12.85 -6.68 6.60
N GLY A 75 11.65 -7.05 7.03
CA GLY A 75 11.16 -6.75 8.38
C GLY A 75 10.75 -5.30 8.61
N THR A 76 9.96 -5.10 9.66
CA THR A 76 9.30 -3.81 9.96
C THR A 76 10.29 -2.71 10.34
N GLY A 77 11.40 -3.06 11.00
CA GLY A 77 12.44 -2.12 11.40
C GLY A 77 13.12 -1.45 10.20
N LEU A 78 13.47 -2.21 9.16
CA LEU A 78 14.09 -1.64 7.96
C LEU A 78 13.08 -0.84 7.13
N ILE A 79 11.81 -1.25 7.09
CA ILE A 79 10.75 -0.44 6.46
C ILE A 79 10.63 0.91 7.17
N LYS A 80 10.61 0.91 8.50
CA LYS A 80 10.54 2.14 9.30
C LYS A 80 11.76 3.04 9.07
N GLU A 81 12.97 2.49 9.20
CA GLU A 81 14.20 3.29 9.12
C GLU A 81 14.55 3.72 7.69
N LYS A 82 14.46 2.82 6.70
CA LYS A 82 14.94 3.11 5.33
C LYS A 82 13.88 3.74 4.42
N VAL A 83 12.60 3.52 4.68
CA VAL A 83 11.51 4.06 3.85
C VAL A 83 10.84 5.21 4.56
N LEU A 84 10.16 4.96 5.68
CA LEU A 84 9.30 5.97 6.31
C LEU A 84 10.11 7.13 6.89
N LYS A 85 11.22 6.84 7.59
CA LYS A 85 12.03 7.89 8.23
C LYS A 85 12.89 8.66 7.24
N THR A 86 13.64 7.96 6.37
CA THR A 86 14.53 8.62 5.39
C THR A 86 13.78 9.47 4.37
N ARG A 87 12.55 9.09 4.01
CA ARG A 87 11.74 9.79 2.99
C ARG A 87 10.53 10.51 3.59
N TYR A 88 10.55 10.78 4.89
CA TYR A 88 9.39 11.29 5.62
C TYR A 88 8.81 12.55 4.97
N ASP A 89 9.63 13.57 4.72
CA ASP A 89 9.16 14.84 4.16
C ASP A 89 8.58 14.65 2.75
N GLU A 90 9.26 13.91 1.88
CA GLU A 90 8.80 13.59 0.53
C GLU A 90 7.45 12.84 0.54
N LEU A 91 7.34 11.79 1.36
CA LEU A 91 6.11 11.01 1.46
C LEU A 91 4.97 11.83 2.04
N LYS A 92 5.26 12.71 3.02
CA LYS A 92 4.27 13.58 3.63
C LYS A 92 3.73 14.60 2.62
N ASP A 93 4.61 15.21 1.82
CA ASP A 93 4.23 16.14 0.76
C ASP A 93 3.38 15.46 -0.32
N LEU A 94 3.77 14.25 -0.75
CA LEU A 94 3.01 13.46 -1.72
C LEU A 94 1.63 13.05 -1.18
N LEU A 95 1.56 12.63 0.09
CA LEU A 95 0.30 12.30 0.75
C LEU A 95 -0.62 13.52 0.83
N GLY A 96 -0.09 14.68 1.21
CA GLY A 96 -0.84 15.94 1.22
C GLY A 96 -1.28 16.37 -0.19
N TYR A 97 -0.47 16.09 -1.21
CA TYR A 97 -0.87 16.34 -2.60
C TYR A 97 -2.05 15.47 -3.04
N VAL A 98 -2.14 14.20 -2.63
CA VAL A 98 -3.23 13.30 -3.05
C VAL A 98 -4.45 13.33 -2.13
N GLU A 99 -4.35 13.96 -0.97
CA GLU A 99 -5.47 14.12 -0.04
C GLU A 99 -6.67 14.78 -0.74
N ASP A 100 -7.86 14.23 -0.50
CA ASP A 100 -9.13 14.64 -1.11
C ASP A 100 -9.19 14.60 -2.65
N LYS A 101 -8.25 13.90 -3.31
CA LYS A 101 -8.26 13.67 -4.76
C LYS A 101 -8.64 12.24 -5.11
N ILE A 102 -9.12 12.07 -6.34
CA ILE A 102 -9.41 10.77 -6.95
C ILE A 102 -8.59 10.58 -8.22
N GLU A 103 -8.18 9.34 -8.48
CA GLU A 103 -7.53 8.95 -9.73
C GLU A 103 -8.58 8.39 -10.70
N LEU A 104 -8.57 8.86 -11.96
CA LEU A 104 -9.49 8.43 -13.01
C LEU A 104 -8.71 7.98 -14.25
N GLY A 105 -9.02 6.80 -14.77
CA GLY A 105 -8.47 6.28 -16.02
C GLY A 105 -9.44 6.46 -17.18
N LEU A 106 -9.03 7.18 -18.24
CA LEU A 106 -9.80 7.32 -19.48
C LEU A 106 -9.15 6.48 -20.60
N LYS A 107 -9.94 5.61 -21.23
CA LYS A 107 -9.51 4.83 -22.41
C LYS A 107 -10.39 5.16 -23.60
N ALA A 108 -9.84 5.85 -24.59
CA ALA A 108 -10.50 6.09 -25.87
C ALA A 108 -10.10 4.99 -26.88
N LEU A 109 -11.10 4.41 -27.55
CA LEU A 109 -10.92 3.39 -28.57
C LEU A 109 -11.54 3.90 -29.87
N TRP A 110 -10.80 3.81 -30.98
CA TRP A 110 -11.33 4.09 -32.31
C TRP A 110 -11.47 2.76 -33.05
N VAL A 111 -12.66 2.47 -33.55
CA VAL A 111 -12.98 1.15 -34.12
C VAL A 111 -12.58 1.00 -35.59
N ASN A 112 -12.28 2.09 -36.31
CA ASN A 112 -11.90 2.05 -37.72
C ASN A 112 -10.85 3.13 -38.04
N MET A 113 -9.59 2.73 -38.22
CA MET A 113 -8.58 3.46 -39.02
C MET A 113 -8.20 2.62 -40.22
#